data_AF-A0A7X8ZTB8-F1
#
_entry.id   AF-A0A7X8ZTB8-F1
#
_cell.length_a   1.000
_cell.length_b   1.000
_cell.length_c   1.000
_cell.angle_alpha   90.00
_cell.angle_beta   90.00
_cell.angle_gamma   90.00
#
_symmetry.space_group_name_H-M   'P 1'
#
loop_
_entity.id
_entity.type
_entity.pdbx_description
1 polymer ?
#
loop_
_entity_poly.entity_id
_entity_poly.type
_entity_poly.pdbx_seq_one_letter_code
_entity_poly.pdbx_strand_id
1 'polypeptide(L)'
;MKEISEINYNAKPALYVMCMETLRRIAANCGYALAVHGTFSNDFDLIAVRWSENYESPNFLVAELVKEISHYVFYEGGDTDIIALTTPTYRYKNQIHYTIPIYHNAYVDLTVIQDI
;
A
#
# COMPACT_ATOMS: atom_id res chain seq x y z
N MET A 1 27.28 -25.07 -10.33
CA MET A 1 26.39 -24.24 -11.16
C MET A 1 25.07 -24.17 -10.41
N LYS A 2 24.34 -23.05 -10.40
CA LYS A 2 23.00 -23.05 -9.77
C LYS A 2 22.05 -23.92 -10.57
N GLU A 3 21.23 -24.71 -9.89
CA GLU A 3 20.11 -25.42 -10.48
C GLU A 3 18.99 -24.43 -10.84
N ILE A 4 18.20 -24.75 -11.87
CA ILE A 4 17.10 -23.88 -12.32
C ILE A 4 16.12 -23.58 -11.17
N SER A 5 15.87 -24.57 -10.30
CA SER A 5 15.01 -24.42 -9.11
C SER A 5 15.53 -23.42 -8.08
N GLU A 6 16.80 -23.05 -8.13
CA GLU A 6 17.43 -22.08 -7.22
C GLU A 6 17.37 -20.64 -7.75
N ILE A 7 16.83 -20.44 -8.96
CA ILE A 7 16.67 -19.12 -9.55
C ILE A 7 15.43 -18.44 -8.95
N ASN A 8 15.63 -17.29 -8.32
CA ASN A 8 14.56 -16.48 -7.79
C ASN A 8 14.02 -15.53 -8.89
N TYR A 9 12.78 -15.77 -9.32
CA TYR A 9 12.08 -14.95 -10.31
C TYR A 9 11.16 -13.89 -9.67
N ASN A 10 11.24 -13.68 -8.35
CA ASN A 10 10.39 -12.72 -7.63
C ASN A 10 10.67 -11.28 -8.07
N ALA A 11 9.75 -10.70 -8.84
CA ALA A 11 9.82 -9.32 -9.31
C ALA A 11 9.10 -8.31 -8.40
N LYS A 12 8.42 -8.75 -7.32
CA LYS A 12 7.64 -7.87 -6.45
C LYS A 12 8.42 -6.67 -5.91
N PRO A 13 9.69 -6.80 -5.44
CA PRO A 13 10.42 -5.64 -4.95
C PRO A 13 10.60 -4.53 -6.00
N ALA A 14 10.79 -4.90 -7.27
CA ALA A 14 10.93 -3.93 -8.35
C ALA A 14 9.61 -3.18 -8.59
N LEU A 15 8.47 -3.90 -8.60
CA LEU A 15 7.14 -3.29 -8.69
C LEU A 15 6.91 -2.29 -7.55
N TYR A 16 7.18 -2.69 -6.30
CA TYR A 16 6.96 -1.83 -5.13
C TYR A 16 7.79 -0.56 -5.17
N VAL A 17 9.07 -0.66 -5.52
CA VAL A 17 9.97 0.51 -5.64
C VAL A 17 9.46 1.47 -6.71
N MET A 18 8.97 0.95 -7.85
CA MET A 18 8.44 1.79 -8.94
C MET A 18 7.21 2.59 -8.52
N CYS A 19 6.32 2.02 -7.69
CA CYS A 19 5.14 2.73 -7.19
C CYS A 19 5.47 3.79 -6.12
N MET A 20 6.61 3.67 -5.41
CA MET A 20 6.87 4.41 -4.18
C MET A 20 6.88 5.94 -4.35
N GLU A 21 7.36 6.45 -5.48
CA GLU A 21 7.42 7.90 -5.71
C GLU A 21 6.01 8.51 -5.76
N THR A 22 5.12 7.93 -6.55
CA THR A 22 3.74 8.43 -6.70
C THR A 22 2.96 8.27 -5.40
N LEU A 23 3.07 7.13 -4.72
CA LEU A 23 2.39 6.90 -3.44
C LEU A 23 2.83 7.90 -2.36
N ARG A 24 4.13 8.22 -2.29
CA ARG A 24 4.65 9.25 -1.37
C ARG A 24 4.08 10.63 -1.70
N ARG A 25 3.96 10.98 -2.97
CA ARG A 25 3.39 12.26 -3.41
C ARG A 25 1.92 12.38 -3.01
N ILE A 26 1.14 11.32 -3.20
CA ILE A 26 -0.26 11.25 -2.77
C ILE A 26 -0.36 11.42 -1.25
N ALA A 27 0.43 10.66 -0.49
CA ALA A 27 0.43 10.76 0.98
C ALA A 27 0.82 12.16 1.47
N ALA A 28 1.84 12.77 0.85
CA ALA A 28 2.28 14.12 1.19
C ALA A 28 1.17 15.16 0.95
N ASN A 29 0.45 15.06 -0.18
CA ASN A 29 -0.71 15.92 -0.48
C ASN A 29 -1.85 15.75 0.54
N CYS A 30 -1.99 14.56 1.14
CA CYS A 30 -2.95 14.28 2.19
C CYS A 30 -2.47 14.68 3.60
N GLY A 31 -1.25 15.20 3.76
CA GLY A 31 -0.67 15.56 5.06
C GLY A 31 0.01 14.41 5.82
N TYR A 32 0.38 13.34 5.11
CA TYR A 32 1.04 12.14 5.67
C TYR A 32 2.45 11.93 5.11
N ALA A 33 3.36 11.47 5.96
CA ALA A 33 4.63 10.93 5.57
C ALA A 33 4.45 9.43 5.35
N LEU A 34 4.89 8.92 4.19
CA LEU A 34 4.78 7.51 3.82
C LEU A 34 6.17 6.87 3.79
N ALA A 35 6.37 5.86 4.63
CA ALA A 35 7.63 5.14 4.78
C ALA A 35 7.44 3.64 4.65
N VAL A 36 8.52 2.95 4.30
CA VAL A 36 8.57 1.48 4.34
C VAL A 36 8.85 1.08 5.78
N HIS A 37 8.05 0.18 6.36
CA HIS A 37 8.22 -0.27 7.75
C HIS A 37 8.59 -1.77 7.87
N GLY A 38 8.84 -2.44 6.75
CA GLY A 38 9.13 -3.87 6.71
C GLY A 38 10.02 -4.23 5.52
N THR A 39 9.74 -5.38 4.91
CA THR A 39 10.56 -5.92 3.82
C THR A 39 9.74 -6.05 2.54
N PHE A 40 10.38 -5.95 1.38
CA PHE A 40 9.70 -6.17 0.09
C PHE A 40 9.60 -7.65 -0.31
N SER A 41 9.87 -8.57 0.62
CA SER A 41 9.99 -10.00 0.34
C SER A 41 8.67 -10.60 -0.15
N ASN A 42 7.58 -10.24 0.52
CA ASN A 42 6.25 -10.78 0.30
C ASN A 42 5.25 -9.68 -0.05
N ASP A 43 5.21 -8.63 0.78
CA ASP A 43 4.26 -7.53 0.73
C ASP A 43 4.98 -6.18 0.67
N PHE A 44 4.23 -5.13 0.32
CA PHE A 44 4.71 -3.77 0.36
C PHE A 44 4.33 -3.12 1.69
N ASP A 45 5.15 -3.35 2.71
CA ASP A 45 4.93 -2.87 4.08
C ASP A 45 5.11 -1.35 4.19
N LEU A 46 4.01 -0.61 4.31
CA LEU A 46 3.96 0.85 4.32
C LEU A 46 3.32 1.40 5.60
N ILE A 47 3.92 2.46 6.15
CA ILE A 47 3.35 3.23 7.27
C ILE A 47 3.10 4.66 6.83
N ALA A 48 1.89 5.15 7.06
CA ALA A 48 1.49 6.53 6.90
C ALA A 48 1.36 7.19 8.29
N VAL A 49 2.14 8.25 8.50
CA VAL A 49 2.13 9.03 9.75
C VAL A 49 1.80 10.47 9.44
N ARG A 50 0.80 11.03 10.12
CA ARG A 50 0.45 12.45 10.01
C ARG A 50 1.68 13.33 10.33
N TRP A 51 1.97 14.32 9.47
CA TRP A 51 3.02 15.32 9.73
C TRP A 51 2.52 16.76 9.65
N SER A 52 1.36 16.99 9.02
CA SER A 52 0.78 18.31 8.81
C SER A 52 -0.37 18.60 9.77
N GLU A 53 -0.52 19.85 10.19
CA GLU A 53 -1.70 20.31 10.95
C GLU A 53 -2.98 20.23 10.11
N ASN A 54 -2.90 20.53 8.81
CA ASN A 54 -3.99 20.32 7.86
C ASN A 54 -3.77 19.00 7.12
N TYR A 55 -4.66 18.03 7.32
CA TYR A 55 -4.51 16.67 6.81
C TYR A 55 -5.87 16.06 6.48
N GLU A 56 -5.86 15.13 5.54
CA GLU A 56 -7.06 14.42 5.12
C GLU A 56 -7.39 13.24 6.04
N SER A 57 -8.65 12.80 6.02
CA SER A 57 -9.05 11.61 6.76
C SER A 57 -8.28 10.36 6.28
N PRO A 58 -8.00 9.37 7.16
CA PRO A 58 -7.37 8.10 6.76
C PRO A 58 -8.08 7.41 5.59
N ASN A 59 -9.42 7.47 5.56
CA ASN A 59 -10.21 6.88 4.48
C ASN A 59 -9.96 7.57 3.13
N PHE A 60 -9.79 8.89 3.12
CA PHE A 60 -9.49 9.64 1.91
C PHE A 60 -8.07 9.32 1.40
N LEU A 61 -7.08 9.31 2.31
CA LEU A 61 -5.72 8.89 1.97
C LEU A 61 -5.72 7.50 1.30
N VAL A 62 -6.38 6.52 1.92
CA VAL A 62 -6.42 5.15 1.42
C VAL A 62 -7.14 5.09 0.08
N ALA A 63 -8.25 5.81 -0.10
CA ALA A 63 -8.96 5.87 -1.39
C ALA A 63 -8.06 6.34 -2.53
N GLU A 64 -7.26 7.39 -2.31
CA GLU A 64 -6.34 7.91 -3.33
C GLU A 64 -5.16 6.97 -3.58
N LEU A 65 -4.61 6.31 -2.55
CA LEU A 65 -3.56 5.30 -2.71
C LEU A 65 -4.09 4.08 -3.49
N VAL A 66 -5.29 3.60 -3.15
CA VAL A 66 -5.96 2.49 -3.84
C VAL A 66 -6.20 2.82 -5.31
N LYS A 67 -6.66 4.04 -5.60
CA LYS A 67 -6.87 4.52 -6.97
C LYS A 67 -5.57 4.49 -7.77
N GLU A 68 -4.45 4.93 -7.22
CA GLU A 68 -3.15 4.83 -7.90
C GLU A 68 -2.70 3.38 -8.07
N ILE A 69 -2.84 2.56 -7.03
CA ILE A 69 -2.50 1.13 -7.07
C ILE A 69 -3.30 0.39 -8.14
N SER A 70 -4.57 0.78 -8.35
CA SER A 70 -5.44 0.16 -9.35
C SER A 70 -4.90 0.20 -10.78
N HIS A 71 -4.02 1.16 -11.11
CA HIS A 71 -3.36 1.21 -12.41
C HIS A 71 -2.39 0.05 -12.66
N TYR A 72 -1.90 -0.59 -11.60
CA TYR A 72 -1.02 -1.77 -11.66
C TYR A 72 -1.81 -3.08 -11.49
N VAL A 73 -3.11 -2.97 -11.20
CA VAL A 73 -4.01 -4.11 -11.01
C VAL A 73 -4.64 -4.48 -12.34
N PHE A 74 -4.31 -5.65 -12.87
CA PHE A 74 -5.04 -6.24 -13.99
C PHE A 74 -6.24 -7.04 -13.45
N TYR A 75 -7.37 -6.37 -13.24
CA TYR A 75 -8.63 -7.06 -12.95
C TYR A 75 -9.40 -7.30 -14.25
N GLU A 76 -9.77 -8.55 -14.56
CA GLU A 76 -10.61 -8.91 -15.71
C GLU A 76 -12.12 -8.64 -15.49
N GLY A 77 -12.48 -7.68 -14.62
CA GLY A 77 -13.89 -7.40 -14.30
C GLY A 77 -14.09 -5.95 -13.91
N GLY A 78 -14.88 -5.22 -14.71
CA GLY A 78 -15.27 -3.83 -14.46
C GLY A 78 -16.00 -3.63 -13.12
N ASP A 79 -15.97 -2.40 -12.63
CA ASP A 79 -16.65 -1.88 -11.44
C ASP A 79 -16.33 -2.57 -10.10
N THR A 80 -15.13 -3.12 -9.95
CA THR A 80 -14.69 -3.62 -8.63
C THR A 80 -14.40 -2.44 -7.70
N ASP A 81 -15.16 -2.31 -6.61
CA ASP A 81 -14.82 -1.39 -5.51
C ASP A 81 -13.59 -1.94 -4.76
N ILE A 82 -12.41 -1.49 -5.18
CA ILE A 82 -11.14 -1.93 -4.60
C ILE A 82 -11.01 -1.48 -3.14
N ILE A 83 -11.70 -0.40 -2.73
CA ILE A 83 -11.72 0.02 -1.32
C ILE A 83 -12.41 -1.04 -0.47
N ALA A 84 -13.52 -1.63 -0.97
CA ALA A 84 -14.19 -2.75 -0.31
C ALA A 84 -13.28 -3.99 -0.17
N LEU A 85 -12.28 -4.14 -1.03
CA LEU A 85 -11.29 -5.23 -0.96
C LEU A 85 -10.18 -4.99 0.08
N THR A 86 -10.06 -3.78 0.63
CA THR A 86 -8.94 -3.45 1.54
C THR A 86 -9.06 -4.02 2.96
N THR A 87 -10.22 -4.59 3.30
CA THR A 87 -10.55 -5.22 4.59
C THR A 87 -9.91 -4.54 5.81
N PRO A 88 -10.23 -3.26 6.08
CA PRO A 88 -9.57 -2.49 7.13
C PRO A 88 -9.80 -3.10 8.52
N THR A 89 -8.74 -3.20 9.30
CA THR A 89 -8.81 -3.65 10.70
C THR A 89 -8.22 -2.60 11.63
N TYR A 90 -8.93 -2.31 12.73
CA TYR A 90 -8.41 -1.45 13.79
C TYR A 90 -7.54 -2.29 14.72
N ARG A 91 -6.26 -1.92 14.83
CA ARG A 91 -5.32 -2.55 15.77
C ARG A 91 -4.76 -1.47 16.69
N TYR A 92 -4.59 -1.80 17.98
CA TYR A 92 -4.24 -0.83 19.01
C TYR A 92 -5.25 0.34 19.06
N LYS A 93 -4.95 1.41 19.82
CA LYS A 93 -5.89 2.53 19.99
C LYS A 93 -5.99 3.47 18.80
N ASN A 94 -4.96 3.51 17.95
CA ASN A 94 -4.79 4.58 16.97
C ASN A 94 -4.20 4.11 15.64
N GLN A 95 -4.37 2.83 15.29
CA GLN A 95 -3.85 2.31 14.03
C GLN A 95 -4.95 1.60 13.23
N ILE A 96 -4.99 1.91 11.94
CA ILE A 96 -5.82 1.20 10.98
C ILE A 96 -4.88 0.47 10.01
N HIS A 97 -5.13 -0.81 9.82
CA HIS A 97 -4.34 -1.71 8.99
C HIS A 97 -5.15 -2.12 7.78
N TYR A 98 -4.60 -1.97 6.57
CA TYR A 98 -5.24 -2.26 5.29
C TYR A 98 -4.40 -3.26 4.49
N THR A 99 -5.06 -4.20 3.81
CA THR A 99 -4.41 -5.07 2.83
C THR A 99 -4.94 -4.74 1.44
N ILE A 100 -4.13 -4.10 0.60
CA ILE A 100 -4.54 -3.65 -0.73
C ILE A 100 -3.97 -4.61 -1.79
N PRO A 101 -4.79 -5.32 -2.56
CA PRO A 101 -4.29 -6.18 -3.64
C PRO A 101 -3.73 -5.35 -4.81
N ILE A 102 -2.60 -5.79 -5.38
CA ILE A 102 -2.01 -5.20 -6.59
C ILE A 102 -2.12 -6.17 -7.77
N TYR A 103 -1.31 -7.22 -7.79
CA TYR A 103 -1.23 -8.16 -8.91
C TYR A 103 -0.84 -9.54 -8.42
N HIS A 104 -1.57 -10.57 -8.84
CA HIS A 104 -1.37 -11.96 -8.43
C HIS A 104 -1.28 -12.10 -6.89
N ASN A 105 -0.08 -12.40 -6.36
CA ASN A 105 0.17 -12.56 -4.93
C ASN A 105 0.94 -11.37 -4.32
N ALA A 106 0.89 -10.19 -4.95
CA ALA A 106 1.51 -8.96 -4.46
C ALA A 106 0.47 -8.05 -3.81
N TYR A 107 0.74 -7.65 -2.57
CA TYR A 107 -0.14 -6.79 -1.75
C TYR A 107 0.61 -5.58 -1.21
N VAL A 108 -0.13 -4.53 -0.86
CA VAL A 108 0.32 -3.48 0.05
C VAL A 108 -0.25 -3.76 1.43
N ASP A 109 0.63 -3.83 2.43
CA ASP A 109 0.23 -3.81 3.84
C ASP A 109 0.42 -2.37 4.34
N LEU A 110 -0.69 -1.65 4.54
CA LEU A 110 -0.67 -0.24 4.90
C LEU A 110 -1.16 -0.06 6.33
N THR A 111 -0.29 0.47 7.18
CA THR A 111 -0.66 0.99 8.50
C THR A 111 -0.84 2.51 8.43
N VAL A 112 -2.01 3.01 8.81
CA VAL A 112 -2.26 4.45 9.01
C VAL A 112 -2.32 4.74 10.51
N ILE A 113 -1.44 5.64 10.98
CA ILE A 113 -1.44 6.12 12.36
C ILE A 113 -2.41 7.30 12.49
N GLN A 114 -3.34 7.18 13.41
CA GLN A 114 -4.30 8.22 13.79
C GLN A 114 -3.84 8.94 15.08
N ASP A 115 -4.37 10.14 15.29
CA ASP A 115 -4.28 10.79 16.58
C ASP A 115 -5.20 10.11 17.60
N ILE A 116 -4.85 10.22 18.88
CA ILE A 116 -5.60 9.68 20.03
C ILE A 116 -6.49 10.76 20.63
#